data_AF-A0A7C6HVU7-F1
#
_entry.id   AF-A0A7C6HVU7-F1
#
_cell.length_a   1.000
_cell.length_b   1.000
_cell.length_c   1.000
_cell.angle_alpha   90.00
_cell.angle_beta   90.00
_cell.angle_gamma   90.00
#
_symmetry.space_group_name_H-M   'P 1'
#
loop_
_entity.id
_entity.type
_entity.pdbx_description
1 polymer ?
#
loop_
_entity_poly.entity_id
_entity_poly.type
_entity_poly.pdbx_seq_one_letter_code
_entity_poly.pdbx_strand_id
1 'polypeptide(L)'
;MTPNFITDNSYENIVYHWKTSVGEFIGVGKEAINQGEPVTWSAVENGEAVNTDEPIIINLAVVDSDSEIILAYNALTIILENGYYKVEK
;
A
#
# COMPACT_ATOMS: atom_id res chain seq x y z
N MET A 1 6.88 -4.87 -2.12
CA MET A 1 6.26 -4.60 -3.44
C MET A 1 7.07 -3.49 -4.09
N THR A 2 7.32 -3.55 -5.40
CA THR A 2 8.08 -2.51 -6.12
C THR A 2 7.28 -2.13 -7.37
N PRO A 3 6.80 -0.89 -7.49
CA PRO A 3 6.15 -0.40 -8.69
C PRO A 3 7.22 -0.01 -9.71
N ASN A 4 6.98 -0.27 -10.98
CA ASN A 4 7.87 0.16 -12.06
C ASN A 4 7.04 0.91 -13.11
N PHE A 5 7.56 2.04 -13.57
CA PHE A 5 7.02 2.77 -14.72
C PHE A 5 8.16 3.38 -15.51
N ILE A 6 7.96 3.50 -16.82
CA ILE A 6 8.88 4.16 -17.74
C ILE A 6 8.09 5.32 -18.34
N THR A 7 8.69 6.50 -18.37
CA THR A 7 8.06 7.71 -18.87
C THR A 7 9.08 8.53 -19.65
N ASP A 8 8.61 9.14 -20.74
CA ASP A 8 9.37 10.14 -21.50
C ASP A 8 9.22 11.55 -20.91
N ASN A 9 8.28 11.73 -19.97
CA ASN A 9 8.06 12.97 -19.23
C ASN A 9 8.92 13.01 -17.97
N SER A 10 9.48 14.18 -17.65
CA SER A 10 10.06 14.46 -16.34
C SER A 10 8.97 14.76 -15.33
N TYR A 11 8.91 13.99 -14.24
CA TYR A 11 8.08 14.29 -13.06
C TYR A 11 9.01 14.68 -11.92
N GLU A 12 8.84 15.88 -11.37
CA GLU A 12 9.71 16.42 -10.32
C GLU A 12 9.17 16.14 -8.91
N ASN A 13 7.85 16.01 -8.76
CA ASN A 13 7.18 15.84 -7.47
C ASN A 13 6.47 14.48 -7.40
N ILE A 14 7.26 13.42 -7.34
CA ILE A 14 6.76 12.04 -7.26
C ILE A 14 6.54 11.65 -5.80
N VAL A 15 5.35 11.16 -5.48
CA VAL A 15 5.00 10.63 -4.15
C VAL A 15 4.45 9.21 -4.24
N TYR A 16 4.66 8.43 -3.18
CA TYR A 16 4.22 7.05 -3.06
C TYR A 16 3.08 6.98 -2.07
N HIS A 17 1.88 6.61 -2.54
CA HIS A 17 0.68 6.45 -1.74
C HIS A 17 0.48 4.96 -1.44
N TRP A 18 0.78 4.58 -0.21
CA TRP A 18 0.44 3.27 0.33
C TRP A 18 -0.93 3.31 0.97
N LYS A 19 -1.81 2.38 0.61
CA LYS A 19 -3.15 2.23 1.19
C LYS A 19 -3.43 0.79 1.54
N THR A 20 -4.17 0.58 2.63
CA THR A 20 -4.66 -0.74 3.01
C THR A 20 -6.17 -0.72 3.27
N SER A 21 -6.88 -1.79 2.90
CA SER A 21 -8.31 -1.94 3.25
C SER A 21 -8.47 -2.24 4.76
N VAL A 22 -7.57 -3.06 5.30
CA VAL A 22 -7.57 -3.54 6.68
C VAL A 22 -6.16 -3.50 7.28
N GLY A 23 -6.05 -3.34 8.59
CA GLY A 23 -4.78 -3.15 9.27
C GLY A 23 -4.23 -1.74 9.08
N GLU A 24 -2.98 -1.53 9.47
CA GLU A 24 -2.35 -0.21 9.50
C GLU A 24 -0.86 -0.28 9.15
N PHE A 25 -0.37 0.79 8.52
CA PHE A 25 1.05 1.09 8.44
C PHE A 25 1.54 1.63 9.78
N ILE A 26 2.60 1.02 10.32
CA ILE A 26 3.09 1.30 11.67
C ILE A 26 3.47 2.79 11.78
N GLY A 27 2.81 3.48 12.72
CA GLY A 27 3.05 4.90 13.01
C GLY A 27 2.33 5.89 12.09
N VAL A 28 1.56 5.42 11.11
CA VAL A 28 0.87 6.29 10.12
C VAL A 28 -0.63 5.99 9.99
N GLY A 29 -1.06 4.73 10.18
CA GLY A 29 -2.47 4.33 10.04
C GLY A 29 -2.76 3.72 8.66
N LYS A 30 -3.97 3.93 8.10
CA LYS A 30 -4.41 3.24 6.86
C LYS A 30 -3.80 3.75 5.56
N GLU A 31 -3.20 4.94 5.58
CA GLU A 31 -2.56 5.55 4.42
C GLU A 31 -1.19 6.11 4.82
N ALA A 32 -0.16 5.81 4.03
CA ALA A 32 1.16 6.40 4.19
C ALA A 32 1.59 7.02 2.85
N ILE A 33 1.91 8.32 2.89
CA ILE A 33 2.41 9.09 1.74
C ILE A 33 3.86 9.43 2.01
N ASN A 34 4.77 9.04 1.11
CA ASN A 34 6.20 9.25 1.29
C ASN A 34 6.96 9.43 -0.04
N GLN A 35 8.29 9.57 0.02
CA GLN A 35 9.17 9.86 -1.11
C GLN A 35 9.88 8.58 -1.64
N GLY A 36 9.26 7.42 -1.42
CA GLY A 36 9.76 6.12 -1.86
C GLY A 36 10.37 5.27 -0.74
N GLU A 37 10.25 5.69 0.51
CA GLU A 37 10.69 4.90 1.66
C GLU A 37 9.83 3.63 1.83
N PRO A 38 10.44 2.52 2.29
CA PRO A 38 9.68 1.33 2.64
C PRO A 38 8.77 1.60 3.84
N VAL A 39 7.57 1.03 3.81
CA VAL A 39 6.62 1.04 4.94
C VAL A 39 6.47 -0.36 5.51
N THR A 40 6.19 -0.43 6.82
CA THR A 40 5.82 -1.68 7.49
C THR A 40 4.33 -1.66 7.74
N TRP A 41 3.64 -2.71 7.29
CA TRP A 41 2.22 -2.92 7.54
C TRP A 41 2.01 -4.02 8.58
N SER A 42 0.95 -3.89 9.38
CA SER A 42 0.51 -4.89 10.35
C SER A 42 -1.01 -5.07 10.28
N ALA A 43 -1.48 -6.30 10.55
CA ALA A 43 -2.90 -6.62 10.72
C ALA A 43 -3.42 -6.16 12.09
N VAL A 44 -3.16 -4.91 12.46
CA VAL A 44 -3.60 -4.29 13.72
C VAL A 44 -4.32 -3.00 13.38
N GLU A 45 -5.48 -2.76 14.00
CA GLU A 45 -6.21 -1.51 13.93
C GLU A 45 -6.47 -1.00 15.34
N ASN A 46 -6.15 0.27 15.62
CA ASN A 46 -6.33 0.88 16.95
C ASN A 46 -5.71 0.07 18.11
N GLY A 47 -4.61 -0.65 17.85
CA GLY A 47 -3.91 -1.47 18.85
C GLY A 47 -4.48 -2.88 19.05
N GLU A 48 -5.52 -3.27 18.30
CA GLU A 48 -6.11 -4.62 18.35
C GLU A 48 -5.82 -5.40 17.06
N ALA A 49 -5.56 -6.71 17.20
CA ALA A 49 -5.37 -7.58 16.05
C ALA A 49 -6.65 -7.69 15.22
N VAL A 50 -6.56 -7.52 13.91
CA VAL A 50 -7.71 -7.62 13.02
C VAL A 50 -7.93 -9.07 12.60
N ASN A 51 -9.09 -9.61 12.92
CA ASN A 51 -9.59 -10.86 12.33
C ASN A 51 -10.67 -10.50 11.30
N THR A 52 -10.38 -10.78 10.03
CA THR A 52 -11.31 -10.58 8.92
C THR A 52 -11.33 -11.82 8.05
N ASP A 53 -12.53 -12.23 7.63
CA ASP A 53 -12.73 -13.29 6.63
C ASP A 53 -12.67 -12.70 5.19
N GLU A 54 -12.67 -11.37 5.07
CA GLU A 54 -12.51 -10.69 3.78
C GLU A 54 -11.04 -10.51 3.39
N PRO A 55 -10.70 -10.59 2.09
CA PRO A 55 -9.35 -10.30 1.62
C PRO A 55 -8.87 -8.88 2.01
N ILE A 56 -7.65 -8.81 2.52
CA ILE A 56 -6.96 -7.55 2.82
C ILE A 56 -6.23 -7.11 1.56
N ILE A 57 -6.45 -5.87 1.12
CA ILE A 57 -5.81 -5.30 -0.06
C ILE A 57 -4.82 -4.24 0.40
N ILE A 58 -3.54 -4.43 0.08
CA ILE A 58 -2.50 -3.43 0.25
C ILE A 58 -2.08 -2.96 -1.14
N ASN A 59 -2.19 -1.67 -1.40
CA ASN A 59 -1.80 -1.10 -2.69
C ASN A 59 -0.79 0.02 -2.54
N LEU A 60 -0.04 0.21 -3.60
CA LEU A 60 0.91 1.29 -3.78
C LEU A 60 0.65 1.96 -5.12
N ALA A 61 0.32 3.24 -5.07
CA ALA A 61 0.29 4.10 -6.23
C ALA A 61 1.51 5.03 -6.20
N VAL A 62 2.18 5.16 -7.34
CA VAL A 62 3.15 6.24 -7.56
C VAL A 62 2.42 7.35 -8.26
N VAL A 63 2.43 8.55 -7.68
CA VAL A 63 1.61 9.68 -8.10
C VAL A 63 2.52 10.86 -8.36
N ASP A 64 2.30 11.57 -9.45
CA ASP A 64 2.81 12.93 -9.61
C ASP A 64 1.90 13.88 -8.81
N SER A 65 2.41 14.47 -7.72
CA SER A 65 1.58 15.27 -6.82
C SER A 65 1.12 16.59 -7.44
N ASP A 66 1.79 17.07 -8.48
CA ASP A 66 1.41 18.32 -9.14
C ASP A 66 0.18 18.15 -10.03
N SER A 67 0.12 17.01 -10.74
CA SER A 67 -0.95 16.70 -11.69
C SER A 67 -1.99 15.71 -11.13
N GLU A 68 -1.74 15.12 -9.97
CA GLU A 68 -2.50 14.03 -9.34
C GLU A 68 -2.60 12.77 -10.23
N ILE A 69 -1.71 12.62 -11.22
CA ILE A 69 -1.70 11.47 -12.13
C ILE A 69 -1.03 10.27 -11.46
N ILE A 70 -1.70 9.11 -11.50
CA ILE A 70 -1.10 7.83 -11.12
C ILE A 70 -0.18 7.34 -12.25
N LEU A 71 1.12 7.31 -11.97
CA LEU A 71 2.18 6.88 -12.89
C LEU A 71 2.38 5.36 -12.87
N ALA A 72 2.21 4.76 -11.70
CA ALA A 72 2.30 3.32 -11.51
C ALA A 72 1.37 2.86 -10.41
N TYR A 73 0.91 1.62 -10.50
CA TYR A 73 0.08 1.01 -9.48
C TYR A 73 0.45 -0.46 -9.32
N ASN A 74 0.50 -0.91 -8.07
CA ASN A 74 0.63 -2.33 -7.76
C ASN A 74 -0.17 -2.65 -6.49
N ALA A 75 -0.72 -3.85 -6.41
CA ALA A 75 -1.53 -4.30 -5.29
C ALA A 75 -1.14 -5.71 -4.87
N LEU A 76 -1.28 -5.98 -3.58
CA LEU A 76 -1.16 -7.28 -2.97
C LEU A 76 -2.48 -7.60 -2.30
N THR A 77 -2.92 -8.85 -2.46
CA THR A 77 -4.10 -9.37 -1.76
C THR A 77 -3.61 -10.36 -0.72
N ILE A 78 -4.06 -10.20 0.52
CA ILE A 78 -3.77 -11.12 1.62
C ILE A 78 -5.09 -11.79 2.01
N ILE A 79 -5.09 -13.12 1.99
CA ILE A 79 -6.26 -13.94 2.32
C ILE A 79 -5.95 -14.71 3.60
N LEU A 80 -6.93 -14.80 4.50
CA LEU A 80 -6.83 -15.66 5.68
C LEU A 80 -7.28 -17.08 5.29
N GLU A 81 -6.35 -18.03 5.33
CA GLU A 81 -6.62 -19.44 5.01
C GLU A 81 -6.14 -20.32 6.19
N ASN A 82 -7.07 -21.06 6.80
CA ASN A 82 -6.80 -21.93 7.95
C ASN A 82 -6.09 -21.22 9.13
N GLY A 83 -6.40 -19.94 9.38
CA GLY A 83 -5.80 -19.13 10.45
C GLY A 83 -4.42 -18.55 10.12
N TYR A 84 -3.94 -18.69 8.88
CA TYR A 84 -2.70 -18.11 8.40
C TYR A 84 -2.96 -17.09 7.31
N TYR A 85 -2.22 -16.00 7.31
CA TYR A 85 -2.24 -15.04 6.21
C TYR A 85 -1.40 -15.56 5.04
N LYS A 86 -2.03 -15.68 3.87
CA LYS A 86 -1.40 -16.02 2.60
C LYS A 86 -1.38 -14.79 1.71
N VAL A 87 -0.22 -14.45 1.17
CA VAL A 87 -0.04 -13.31 0.25
C VAL A 87 -0.17 -13.81 -1.19
N GLU A 88 -1.12 -13.25 -1.92
CA GLU A 88 -1.30 -13.44 -3.36
C GLU A 88 -0.82 -12.19 -4.11
N LYS A 89 -0.02 -12.42 -5.15
CA LYS A 89 0.61 -11.37 -5.99
C LYS A 89 -0.04 -11.34 -7.37
#